data_AF-A0A497JGL5-F1
#
_entry.id   AF-A0A497JGL5-F1
#
_cell.length_a   1.000
_cell.length_b   1.000
_cell.length_c   1.000
_cell.angle_alpha   90.00
_cell.angle_beta   90.00
_cell.angle_gamma   90.00
#
_symmetry.space_group_name_H-M   'P 1'
#
loop_
_entity.id
_entity.type
_entity.pdbx_description
1 polymer ?
#
loop_
_entity_poly.entity_id
_entity_poly.type
_entity_poly.pdbx_seq_one_letter_code
_entity_poly.pdbx_strand_id
1 'polypeptide(L)' 'MEKEMLEKYVNAGHILFEAQQFAKKILEPNANLFECAEKIEEFIIKKGAKPAFPTNLSLNENAAHQT' A
#
# COMPACT_ATOMS: atom_id res chain seq x y z
N MET A 1 2.20 -10.15 -23.78
CA MET A 1 1.16 -9.97 -22.74
C MET A 1 -0.05 -9.37 -23.42
N GLU A 2 -1.25 -9.90 -23.20
CA GLU A 2 -2.48 -9.36 -23.82
C GLU A 2 -2.71 -7.91 -23.37
N LYS A 3 -3.29 -7.07 -24.25
CA LYS A 3 -3.47 -5.62 -24.01
C LYS A 3 -4.24 -5.34 -22.72
N GLU A 4 -5.32 -6.08 -22.47
CA GLU A 4 -6.14 -5.95 -21.25
C GLU A 4 -5.32 -6.23 -19.98
N MET A 5 -4.45 -7.25 -20.02
CA MET A 5 -3.58 -7.57 -18.89
C MET A 5 -2.61 -6.42 -18.62
N LEU A 6 -2.02 -5.83 -19.66
CA LEU A 6 -1.12 -4.68 -19.52
C LEU A 6 -1.83 -3.48 -18.88
N GLU A 7 -3.05 -3.17 -19.31
CA GLU A 7 -3.86 -2.08 -18.74
C GLU A 7 -4.16 -2.31 -17.25
N LYS A 8 -4.48 -3.55 -16.84
CA LYS A 8 -4.68 -3.90 -15.43
C LYS A 8 -3.41 -3.68 -14.60
N TYR A 9 -2.24 -4.06 -15.11
CA TYR A 9 -0.97 -3.80 -14.42
C TYR A 9 -0.68 -2.30 -14.25
N VAL A 10 -0.92 -1.51 -15.29
CA VAL A 10 -0.72 -0.05 -15.24
C VAL A 10 -1.66 0.58 -14.20
N ASN A 11 -2.94 0.20 -14.21
CA ASN A 11 -3.92 0.70 -13.24
C ASN A 11 -3.56 0.31 -11.79
N ALA A 12 -3.10 -0.92 -11.56
CA ALA A 12 -2.62 -1.35 -10.25
C ALA A 12 -1.40 -0.51 -9.79
N GLY A 13 -0.48 -0.20 -10.71
CA GLY A 13 0.66 0.68 -10.44
C GLY A 13 0.25 2.10 -10.04
N HIS A 14 -0.78 2.67 -10.68
CA HIS A 14 -1.32 3.97 -10.30
C HIS A 14 -1.91 3.97 -8.89
N ILE A 15 -2.69 2.94 -8.53
CA ILE A 15 -3.26 2.81 -7.18
C ILE A 15 -2.15 2.63 -6.14
N LEU A 16 -1.12 1.83 -6.44
CA LEU A 16 0.05 1.69 -5.57
C LEU A 16 0.74 3.04 -5.33
N PHE A 17 0.97 3.82 -6.38
CA PHE A 17 1.57 5.15 -6.26
C PHE A 17 0.75 6.07 -5.35
N GLU A 18 -0.58 6.10 -5.53
CA GLU A 18 -1.47 6.88 -4.68
C GLU A 18 -1.46 6.41 -3.22
N ALA A 19 -1.47 5.10 -2.99
CA ALA A 19 -1.39 4.51 -1.65
C ALA A 19 -0.07 4.90 -0.95
N GLN A 20 1.05 4.92 -1.68
CA GLN A 20 2.33 5.40 -1.14
C GLN A 20 2.30 6.91 -0.82
N GLN A 21 1.64 7.74 -1.64
CA GLN A 21 1.49 9.16 -1.31
C GLN A 21 0.60 9.37 -0.07
N PHE A 22 -0.43 8.55 0.10
CA PHE A 22 -1.27 8.56 1.30
C PHE A 22 -0.47 8.10 2.53
N ALA A 23 0.27 6.99 2.44
CA ALA A 23 1.10 6.47 3.52
C ALA A 23 2.07 7.52 4.06
N LYS A 24 2.74 8.27 3.18
CA LYS A 24 3.66 9.36 3.57
C LYS A 24 3.02 10.47 4.41
N LYS A 25 1.70 10.66 4.31
CA LYS A 25 0.97 11.69 5.08
C LYS A 25 0.56 11.24 6.47
N ILE A 26 0.49 9.93 6.71
CA ILE A 26 0.03 9.35 7.98
C ILE A 26 1.17 8.73 8.80
N LEU A 27 2.28 8.41 8.14
CA LEU A 27 3.48 7.88 8.78
C LEU A 27 4.29 9.03 9.38
N GLU A 28 3.98 9.35 10.62
CA GLU A 28 4.66 10.37 11.43
C GLU A 28 5.33 9.73 12.66
N PRO A 29 6.30 10.40 13.31
CA PRO A 29 6.88 9.89 14.55
C PRO A 29 5.82 9.55 15.59
N ASN A 30 5.93 8.36 16.19
CA ASN A 30 4.97 7.79 17.15
C ASN A 30 3.62 7.34 16.56
N ALA A 31 3.46 7.32 15.24
CA ALA A 31 2.28 6.72 14.62
C ALA A 31 2.19 5.23 14.97
N ASN A 32 0.97 4.76 15.24
CA ASN A 32 0.70 3.34 15.42
C ASN A 32 0.81 2.64 14.05
N LEU A 33 1.81 1.77 13.90
CA LEU A 33 2.07 1.07 12.64
C LEU A 33 0.91 0.17 12.20
N PHE A 34 0.25 -0.51 13.13
CA PHE A 34 -0.90 -1.38 12.81
C PHE A 34 -2.04 -0.56 12.20
N GLU A 35 -2.41 0.56 12.83
CA GLU A 35 -3.42 1.45 12.26
C GLU A 35 -3.00 2.05 10.91
N CYS A 36 -1.70 2.31 10.72
CA CYS A 36 -1.20 2.79 9.44
C CYS A 36 -1.36 1.74 8.34
N ALA A 37 -1.03 0.47 8.63
CA ALA A 37 -1.22 -0.64 7.70
C ALA A 37 -2.69 -0.80 7.32
N GLU A 38 -3.60 -0.81 8.29
CA GLU A 38 -5.05 -0.89 8.04
C GLU A 38 -5.54 0.27 7.18
N LYS A 39 -5.14 1.52 7.50
CA LYS A 39 -5.53 2.70 6.72
C LYS A 39 -5.02 2.64 5.27
N ILE A 40 -3.82 2.11 5.04
CA ILE A 40 -3.25 1.96 3.69
C ILE A 40 -4.02 0.88 2.90
N GLU A 41 -4.31 -0.26 3.52
CA GLU A 41 -5.08 -1.32 2.87
C GLU A 41 -6.51 -0.89 2.57
N GLU A 42 -7.16 -0.20 3.51
CA GLU A 42 -8.47 0.44 3.28
C GLU A 42 -8.44 1.43 2.12
N PHE A 43 -7.36 2.21 1.99
CA PHE A 43 -7.21 3.15 0.87
C PHE A 43 -7.19 2.41 -0.47
N ILE A 44 -6.44 1.31 -0.56
CA ILE A 44 -6.38 0.46 -1.75
C ILE A 44 -7.76 -0.14 -2.06
N ILE A 45 -8.48 -0.63 -1.05
CA ILE A 45 -9.83 -1.20 -1.19
C ILE A 45 -10.84 -0.14 -1.66
N LYS A 46 -10.81 1.07 -1.09
CA LYS A 46 -11.68 2.20 -1.49
C LYS A 46 -11.43 2.65 -2.94
N LYS A 47 -10.25 2.35 -3.50
CA LYS A 47 -9.91 2.58 -4.91
C LYS A 47 -10.34 1.44 -5.85
N GLY A 48 -11.05 0.43 -5.33
CA GLY A 48 -11.56 -0.70 -6.11
C GLY A 48 -10.54 -1.80 -6.38
N ALA A 49 -9.39 -1.77 -5.71
CA ALA A 49 -8.36 -2.80 -5.80
C ALA A 49 -8.36 -3.69 -4.55
N LYS A 50 -7.51 -4.72 -4.56
CA LYS A 50 -7.17 -5.52 -3.38
C LYS A 50 -5.65 -5.55 -3.24
N PRO A 51 -5.11 -5.53 -2.01
CA PRO A 51 -3.68 -5.73 -1.82
C PRO A 51 -3.26 -7.07 -2.45
N ALA A 52 -2.26 -7.03 -3.32
CA ALA A 52 -1.65 -8.26 -3.87
C ALA A 52 -0.79 -8.97 -2.80
N PHE A 53 -0.33 -8.20 -1.82
CA PHE A 53 0.38 -8.64 -0.62
C PHE A 53 -0.02 -7.70 0.53
N PRO A 54 -0.02 -8.15 1.80
CA PRO A 54 -0.29 -7.27 2.93
C PRO A 54 0.66 -6.06 2.96
N THR A 55 0.19 -4.94 3.51
CA THR A 55 1.05 -3.77 3.69
C THR A 55 2.20 -4.13 4.60
N ASN A 56 3.41 -3.78 4.16
CA ASN A 56 4.62 -4.02 4.92
C ASN A 56 5.18 -2.71 5.44
N LEU A 57 5.41 -2.64 6.75
CA LEU A 57 6.02 -1.48 7.42
C LEU A 57 7.32 -1.91 8.08
N SER A 58 8.43 -1.41 7.55
CA SER A 58 9.77 -1.63 8.10
C SER A 58 10.12 -0.54 9.12
N LEU A 59 10.74 -0.91 10.24
CA LEU A 59 11.20 0.03 11.26
C LEU A 59 12.62 -0.34 11.72
N ASN A 60 13.58 0.53 11.43
CA ASN A 60 14.99 0.38 11.80
C ASN A 60 15.57 -0.98 11.35
N GLU A 61 15.97 -1.84 12.29
CA GLU A 61 16.49 -3.18 12.04
C GLU A 61 15.45 -4.19 11.54
N ASN A 62 14.15 -3.88 11.69
CA ASN A 62 13.09 -4.74 11.18
C ASN A 62 12.83 -4.43 9.71
N ALA A 63 13.43 -5.23 8.83
CA ALA A 63 13.44 -4.98 7.39
C ALA A 63 12.13 -5.39 6.67
N ALA A 64 11.43 -6.43 7.13
CA ALA A 64 10.28 -6.99 6.41
C ALA A 64 9.32 -7.80 7.31
N HIS A 65 8.21 -8.26 6.73
CA HIS A 65 7.21 -9.19 7.28
C HIS A 65 6.47 -8.72 8.55
N GLN A 66 6.48 -7.41 8.83
CA GLN A 66 5.61 -6.78 9.81
C GLN A 66 4.40 -6.17 9.11
N THR A 67 3.20 -6.61 9.52
CA THR A 67 1.89 -6.13 9.07
C THR A 67 1.02 -5.95 10.31
#